data_AF-A0A9E5SGH6-F1
#
_entry.id   AF-A0A9E5SGH6-F1
#
_cell.length_a   1.000
_cell.length_b   1.000
_cell.length_c   1.000
_cell.angle_alpha   90.00
_cell.angle_beta   90.00
_cell.angle_gamma   90.00
#
_symmetry.space_group_name_H-M   'P 1'
#
loop_
_entity.id
_entity.type
_entity.pdbx_description
1 polymer ?
#
loop_
_entity_poly.entity_id
_entity_poly.type
_entity_poly.pdbx_seq_one_letter_code
_entity_poly.pdbx_strand_id
1 'polypeptide(L)'
;MQTEGENCTFVVAESNAPQSIKVIAVDSAGNEQFLELENFLVTTNLFCRWVNNTPVFVGSILGVAGRATDISLFIVFLRRKRRRRA
;
A
#
# COMPACT_ATOMS: atom_id res chain seq x y z
N MET A 1 -7.06 -26.38 0.24
CA MET A 1 -7.64 -26.07 -1.09
C MET A 1 -9.00 -26.72 -1.12
N GLN A 2 -10.03 -25.95 -1.46
CA GLN A 2 -11.40 -26.43 -1.51
C GLN A 2 -11.89 -26.31 -2.95
N THR A 3 -12.39 -27.40 -3.50
CA THR A 3 -12.80 -27.50 -4.89
C THR A 3 -14.31 -27.71 -4.95
N GLU A 4 -15.02 -26.76 -5.55
CA GLU A 4 -16.45 -26.87 -5.85
C GLU A 4 -16.65 -26.91 -7.37
N GLY A 5 -16.73 -28.13 -7.92
CA GLY A 5 -16.78 -28.33 -9.36
C GLY A 5 -15.50 -27.86 -10.04
N GLU A 6 -15.62 -26.85 -10.91
CA GLU A 6 -14.51 -26.25 -11.67
C GLU A 6 -13.76 -25.14 -10.89
N ASN A 7 -14.31 -24.69 -9.75
CA ASN A 7 -13.72 -23.61 -8.97
C ASN A 7 -12.76 -24.15 -7.90
N CYS A 8 -11.51 -23.68 -7.95
CA CYS A 8 -10.49 -23.92 -6.94
C CYS A 8 -10.32 -22.69 -6.05
N THR A 9 -10.57 -22.84 -4.75
CA THR A 9 -10.27 -21.81 -3.75
C THR A 9 -9.11 -22.24 -2.85
N PHE A 10 -8.20 -21.32 -2.59
CA PHE A 10 -7.08 -21.50 -1.68
C PHE A 10 -6.94 -20.27 -0.78
N VAL A 11 -6.50 -20.51 0.46
CA VAL A 11 -6.29 -19.45 1.45
C VAL A 11 -4.81 -19.13 1.47
N VAL A 12 -4.49 -17.84 1.35
CA VAL A 12 -3.14 -17.31 1.48
C VAL A 12 -2.96 -16.83 2.92
N ALA A 13 -1.96 -17.35 3.61
CA ALA A 13 -1.63 -16.92 4.97
C ALA A 13 -1.11 -15.47 4.96
N GLU A 14 -1.38 -14.74 6.05
CA GLU A 14 -0.85 -13.37 6.16
C GLU A 14 0.68 -13.37 6.23
N SER A 15 1.29 -12.36 5.61
CA SER A 15 2.73 -12.14 5.59
C SER A 15 3.03 -10.66 5.50
N ASN A 16 4.00 -10.23 6.28
CA ASN A 16 4.52 -8.86 6.24
C ASN A 16 5.49 -8.61 5.07
N ALA A 17 5.87 -9.66 4.35
CA ALA A 17 6.65 -9.59 3.12
C ALA A 17 5.75 -9.84 1.89
N PRO A 18 6.05 -9.20 0.73
CA PRO A 18 5.39 -9.50 -0.53
C PRO A 18 5.50 -10.98 -0.88
N GLN A 19 4.42 -11.53 -1.43
CA GLN A 19 4.34 -12.92 -1.87
C GLN A 19 4.05 -12.98 -3.37
N SER A 20 4.38 -14.13 -3.96
CA SER A 20 4.10 -14.44 -5.36
C SER A 20 3.41 -15.80 -5.41
N ILE A 21 2.34 -15.90 -6.22
CA ILE A 21 1.61 -17.13 -6.45
C ILE A 21 1.71 -17.47 -7.92
N LYS A 22 2.03 -18.73 -8.20
CA LYS A 22 1.91 -19.34 -9.50
C LYS A 22 0.78 -20.37 -9.46
N VAL A 23 -0.28 -20.11 -10.21
CA VAL A 23 -1.37 -21.07 -10.42
C VAL A 23 -1.14 -21.76 -11.75
N ILE A 24 -1.11 -23.09 -11.72
CA ILE A 24 -0.98 -23.94 -12.91
C ILE A 24 -2.23 -24.79 -12.98
N ALA A 25 -3.02 -24.60 -14.03
CA ALA A 25 -4.17 -25.44 -14.34
C ALA A 25 -3.77 -26.40 -15.46
N VAL A 26 -3.85 -27.71 -15.19
CA VAL A 26 -3.59 -28.76 -16.17
C VAL A 26 -4.90 -29.47 -16.45
N ASP A 27 -5.33 -29.46 -17.70
CA ASP A 27 -6.53 -30.19 -18.12
C ASP A 27 -6.24 -31.69 -18.32
N SER A 28 -7.28 -32.51 -18.46
CA SER A 28 -7.11 -33.95 -18.71
C SER A 28 -6.49 -34.27 -20.09
N ALA A 29 -6.43 -33.30 -21.00
CA ALA A 29 -5.78 -33.41 -22.30
C ALA A 29 -4.28 -33.02 -22.25
N GLY A 30 -3.79 -32.56 -21.09
CA GLY A 30 -2.40 -32.15 -20.88
C GLY A 30 -2.08 -30.71 -21.31
N ASN A 31 -3.07 -29.87 -21.58
CA ASN A 31 -2.84 -28.45 -21.80
C ASN A 31 -2.63 -27.74 -20.46
N GLU A 32 -1.60 -26.89 -20.40
CA GLU A 32 -1.26 -26.12 -19.21
C GLU A 32 -1.63 -24.64 -19.41
N GLN A 33 -2.32 -24.05 -18.43
CA GLN A 33 -2.46 -22.60 -18.32
C GLN A 33 -1.79 -22.10 -17.04
N PHE A 34 -1.08 -20.98 -17.18
CA PHE A 34 -0.31 -20.36 -16.11
C PHE A 34 -0.87 -18.99 -15.78
N LEU A 35 -1.06 -18.72 -14.49
CA LEU A 35 -1.31 -17.40 -13.96
C LEU A 35 -0.29 -17.11 -12.86
N GLU A 36 0.54 -16.10 -13.10
CA GLU A 36 1.52 -15.61 -12.12
C GLU A 36 1.04 -14.27 -11.56
N LEU A 37 0.77 -14.24 -10.26
CA LEU A 37 0.47 -13.05 -9.49
C LEU A 37 1.67 -12.75 -8.61
N GLU A 38 2.46 -11.76 -9.02
CA GLU A 38 3.67 -11.37 -8.31
C GLU A 38 3.44 -10.15 -7.41
N ASN A 39 4.23 -10.06 -6.33
CA ASN A 39 4.36 -8.87 -5.49
C ASN A 39 3.05 -8.39 -4.83
N PHE A 40 2.16 -9.30 -4.46
CA PHE A 40 0.97 -8.96 -3.70
C PHE A 40 1.23 -9.12 -2.19
N LEU A 41 0.56 -8.30 -1.38
CA LEU A 41 0.75 -8.26 0.08
C LEU A 41 -0.57 -8.57 0.77
N VAL A 42 -0.59 -9.66 1.55
CA VAL A 42 -1.72 -10.03 2.41
C VAL A 42 -1.27 -9.82 3.85
N THR A 43 -1.58 -8.67 4.46
CA THR A 43 -1.21 -8.38 5.85
C THR A 43 -2.28 -7.55 6.55
N THR A 44 -2.47 -7.83 7.83
CA THR A 44 -3.27 -7.02 8.76
C THR A 44 -2.49 -5.81 9.30
N ASN A 45 -1.16 -5.78 9.13
CA ASN A 45 -0.29 -4.72 9.64
C ASN A 45 -0.40 -3.42 8.81
N LEU A 46 -0.88 -2.33 9.43
CA LEU A 46 -1.01 -1.03 8.78
C LEU A 46 0.33 -0.43 8.32
N PHE A 47 1.43 -0.64 9.06
CA PHE A 47 2.74 -0.09 8.68
C PHE A 47 3.27 -0.73 7.41
N CYS A 48 3.16 -2.06 7.29
CA CYS A 48 3.55 -2.79 6.08
C CYS A 48 2.71 -2.34 4.88
N ARG A 49 1.39 -2.13 5.06
CA ARG A 49 0.51 -1.60 4.00
C ARG A 49 0.87 -0.18 3.61
N TRP A 50 1.21 0.66 4.58
CA TRP A 50 1.56 2.06 4.34
C TRP A 50 2.87 2.17 3.57
N VAL A 51 3.92 1.45 3.96
CA VAL A 51 5.23 1.46 3.27
C VAL A 51 5.15 0.83 1.88
N ASN A 52 4.39 -0.26 1.72
CA ASN A 52 4.23 -0.91 0.41
C ASN A 52 3.39 -0.08 -0.57
N ASN A 53 2.60 0.87 -0.09
CA ASN A 53 1.85 1.80 -0.93
C ASN A 53 2.67 3.08 -1.17
N THR A 54 3.62 3.01 -2.11
CA THR A 54 4.56 4.10 -2.41
C THR A 54 3.88 5.47 -2.60
N PRO A 55 2.77 5.61 -3.35
CA PRO A 55 2.06 6.89 -3.45
C PRO A 55 1.54 7.43 -2.12
N VAL A 56 0.92 6.58 -1.29
CA VAL A 56 0.40 7.00 0.02
C VAL A 56 1.54 7.34 0.98
N PHE A 57 2.60 6.53 0.99
CA PHE A 57 3.79 6.77 1.80
C PHE A 57 4.39 8.15 1.50
N VAL A 58 4.74 8.40 0.25
CA VAL A 58 5.35 9.68 -0.17
C VAL A 58 4.39 10.85 0.02
N GLY A 59 3.12 10.69 -0.38
CA GLY A 59 2.10 11.74 -0.26
C GLY A 59 1.85 12.15 1.18
N SER A 60 1.82 11.20 2.12
CA SER A 60 1.62 11.49 3.53
C SER A 60 2.80 12.23 4.17
N ILE A 61 4.04 11.85 3.83
CA ILE A 61 5.25 12.54 4.30
C ILE A 61 5.29 13.99 3.78
N LEU A 62 5.07 14.18 2.47
CA LEU A 62 5.03 15.50 1.86
C LEU A 62 3.89 16.36 2.41
N GLY A 63 2.72 15.76 2.66
CA GLY A 63 1.58 16.46 3.24
C GLY A 63 1.87 17.01 4.63
N VAL A 64 2.47 16.20 5.51
CA VAL A 64 2.84 16.65 6.86
C VAL A 64 3.93 17.72 6.82
N ALA A 65 4.98 17.51 6.01
CA ALA A 65 6.07 18.47 5.86
C ALA A 65 5.57 19.83 5.34
N GLY A 66 4.75 19.83 4.29
CA GLY A 66 4.17 21.04 3.71
C GLY A 66 3.26 21.80 4.69
N ARG A 67 2.42 21.08 5.45
CA ARG A 67 1.58 21.72 6.47
C ARG A 67 2.40 22.38 7.58
N ALA A 68 3.48 21.74 8.04
CA ALA A 68 4.35 22.31 9.05
C ALA A 68 5.03 23.61 8.56
N THR A 69 5.50 23.63 7.30
CA THR A 69 6.10 24.83 6.71
C THR A 69 5.10 25.97 6.60
N ASP A 70 3.88 25.70 6.12
CA ASP A 70 2.83 26.72 5.97
C ASP A 70 2.43 27.34 7.31
N ILE A 71 2.25 26.50 8.34
CA ILE A 71 1.92 26.96 9.70
C ILE A 71 3.05 27.83 10.26
N SER A 72 4.31 27.43 10.09
CA SER A 72 5.45 28.20 10.60
C SER A 72 5.55 29.59 9.95
N LEU A 73 5.38 29.66 8.63
CA LEU A 73 5.39 30.93 7.89
C LEU A 73 4.22 31.82 8.29
N PHE A 74 3.03 31.24 8.46
CA PHE A 74 1.86 31.96 8.93
C PHE A 74 2.07 32.57 10.33
N ILE A 75 2.64 31.81 11.26
CA ILE A 75 2.97 32.30 12.61
C ILE A 75 3.98 33.45 12.55
N VAL A 76 5.03 33.34 11.72
CA VAL A 76 6.03 34.41 11.54
C VAL A 76 5.39 35.67 10.95
N PHE A 77 4.50 35.51 9.97
CA PHE A 77 3.76 36.63 9.37
C PHE A 77 2.90 37.37 10.39
N LEU A 78 2.14 36.64 11.23
CA LEU A 78 1.33 37.23 12.29
C LEU A 78 2.19 38.00 13.31
N ARG A 79 3.37 37.46 13.67
CA ARG A 79 4.32 38.13 14.58
C ARG A 79 4.89 39.42 13.98
N ARG A 80 5.24 39.41 12.68
CA ARG A 80 5.72 40.61 11.96
C ARG A 80 4.65 41.72 11.93
N LYS A 81 3.38 41.36 11.74
CA LYS A 81 2.27 42.33 11.73
C LYS A 81 2.07 43.02 13.08
N ARG A 82 2.21 42.30 14.20
CA ARG A 82 2.12 42.90 15.54
C ARG A 82 3.26 43.88 15.82
N ARG A 83 4.49 43.54 15.43
CA ARG A 83 5.65 44.44 15.60
C ARG A 83 5.59 45.72 14.76
N ARG A 84 4.84 45.73 13.65
CA ARG A 84 4.62 46.94 12.84
C ARG A 84 3.47 47.82 13.36
N ARG A 85 2.68 47.33 14.31
CA ARG A 85 1.52 48.03 14.90
C ARG A 85 1.79 48.51 16.33
N ALA A 86 2.89 48.06 16.95
CA ALA A 86 3.44 48.58 18.20
C ALA A 86 4.58 49.54 17.85
#